data_AF-A0A0Q8J0P8-F1
#
_entry.id   AF-A0A0Q8J0P8-F1
#
_cell.length_a   1.000
_cell.length_b   1.000
_cell.length_c   1.000
_cell.angle_alpha   90.00
_cell.angle_beta   90.00
_cell.angle_gamma   90.00
#
_symmetry.space_group_name_H-M   'P 1'
#
loop_
_entity.id
_entity.type
_entity.pdbx_description
1 polymer ?
#
loop_
_entity_poly.entity_id
_entity_poly.type
_entity_poly.pdbx_seq_one_letter_code
_entity_poly.pdbx_strand_id
1 'polypeptide(L)' 'MSDGAPAAIALSDGQLRAWVEQDNAIHIKAVSGAGDPVELSDREVAALIDFLRAYLRAAG' A
#
# COMPACT_ATOMS: atom_id res chain seq x y z
N MET A 1 -5.47 -10.41 -17.00
CA MET A 1 -5.41 -8.98 -16.60
C MET A 1 -4.01 -8.76 -16.09
N SER A 2 -3.35 -7.68 -16.50
CA SER A 2 -1.98 -7.39 -16.04
C SER A 2 -2.06 -6.98 -14.57
N ASP A 3 -1.32 -7.64 -13.69
CA ASP A 3 -1.16 -7.21 -12.30
C ASP A 3 -0.68 -5.75 -12.33
N GLY A 4 -1.48 -4.84 -11.77
CA GLY A 4 -1.11 -3.44 -11.68
C GLY A 4 0.18 -3.33 -10.87
N ALA A 5 1.17 -2.57 -11.37
CA ALA A 5 2.39 -2.34 -10.63
C ALA A 5 2.06 -1.82 -9.22
N PRO A 6 2.67 -2.36 -8.16
CA PRO A 6 2.34 -1.98 -6.79
C PRO A 6 2.56 -0.48 -6.59
N ALA A 7 1.56 0.19 -6.02
CA ALA A 7 1.74 1.53 -5.49
C ALA A 7 2.57 1.45 -4.21
N ALA A 8 3.60 2.28 -4.09
CA ALA A 8 4.51 2.28 -2.95
C ALA A 8 4.51 3.64 -2.25
N ILE A 9 4.37 3.62 -0.92
CA ILE A 9 4.56 4.78 -0.04
C ILE A 9 5.86 4.52 0.74
N ALA A 10 6.79 5.47 0.68
CA ALA A 10 8.02 5.38 1.46
C ALA A 10 7.73 5.56 2.94
N LEU A 11 8.28 4.67 3.77
CA LEU A 11 8.27 4.78 5.23
C LEU A 11 9.65 5.27 5.70
N SER A 12 9.79 5.57 7.00
CA SER A 12 11.11 5.93 7.56
C SER A 12 12.13 4.78 7.45
N ASP A 13 11.66 3.54 7.52
CA ASP A 13 12.42 2.33 7.19
C ASP A 13 11.57 1.40 6.31
N GLY A 14 11.95 1.29 5.03
CA GLY A 14 11.27 0.45 4.06
C GLY A 14 10.11 1.14 3.35
N GLN A 15 9.00 0.42 3.17
CA GLN A 15 7.87 0.89 2.37
C GLN A 15 6.57 0.16 2.69
N LEU A 16 5.48 0.89 2.48
CA LEU A 16 4.15 0.31 2.34
C LEU A 16 3.88 0.06 0.85
N ARG A 17 3.45 -1.15 0.51
CA ARG A 17 3.06 -1.55 -0.85
C ARG A 17 1.58 -1.92 -0.88
N ALA A 18 0.88 -1.46 -1.92
CA ALA A 18 -0.48 -1.88 -2.23
C ALA A 18 -0.57 -2.34 -3.69
N TRP A 19 -1.21 -3.49 -3.95
CA TRP A 19 -1.43 -4.01 -5.30
C TRP A 19 -2.73 -4.80 -5.38
N VAL A 20 -3.18 -5.02 -6.61
CA VAL A 20 -4.37 -5.80 -6.91
C VAL A 20 -3.93 -7.21 -7.29
N GLU A 21 -4.45 -8.19 -6.58
CA GLU A 21 -4.33 -9.61 -6.91
C GLU A 21 -5.44 -10.03 -7.90
N GLN A 22 -5.39 -11.30 -8.33
CA GLN A 22 -6.49 -11.92 -9.05
C GLN A 22 -7.81 -11.76 -8.27
N ASP A 23 -8.92 -11.66 -8.99
CA ASP A 23 -10.27 -11.44 -8.44
C ASP A 23 -10.51 -10.10 -7.72
N ASN A 24 -9.71 -9.08 -8.02
CA ASN A 24 -9.83 -7.71 -7.49
C ASN A 24 -9.61 -7.59 -5.97
N ALA A 25 -8.92 -8.55 -5.37
CA ALA A 25 -8.50 -8.45 -3.98
C ALA A 25 -7.37 -7.41 -3.85
N ILE A 26 -7.47 -6.49 -2.88
CA ILE A 26 -6.42 -5.51 -2.59
C ILE A 26 -5.53 -6.07 -1.49
N HIS A 27 -4.26 -6.27 -1.80
CA HIS A 27 -3.23 -6.58 -0.82
C HIS A 27 -2.51 -5.31 -0.37
N ILE A 28 -2.26 -5.21 0.93
CA ILE A 28 -1.54 -4.11 1.56
C ILE A 28 -0.50 -4.70 2.50
N LYS A 29 0.78 -4.37 2.31
CA LYS A 29 1.86 -4.84 3.17
C LYS A 29 2.82 -3.70 3.50
N ALA A 30 3.12 -3.53 4.79
CA ALA A 30 4.21 -2.67 5.26
C ALA A 30 5.43 -3.54 5.59
N VAL A 31 6.57 -3.24 4.99
CA VAL A 31 7.81 -3.98 5.22
C VAL A 31 9.01 -3.05 5.38
N SER A 32 9.97 -3.45 6.22
CA SER A 32 11.28 -2.80 6.34
C SER A 32 12.12 -3.00 5.06
N GLY A 33 13.30 -2.36 5.00
CA GLY A 33 14.28 -2.64 3.95
C GLY A 33 14.73 -4.12 3.87
N ALA A 34 14.64 -4.85 4.98
CA ALA A 34 14.96 -6.29 5.06
C ALA A 34 13.78 -7.19 4.69
N GLY A 35 12.57 -6.65 4.52
CA GLY A 35 11.37 -7.40 4.18
C GLY A 35 10.54 -7.87 5.38
N ASP A 36 10.95 -7.54 6.60
CA ASP A 36 10.22 -7.86 7.82
C ASP A 36 8.96 -7.02 7.95
N PRO A 37 7.86 -7.56 8.52
CA PRO A 37 6.67 -6.76 8.83
C PRO A 37 7.04 -5.61 9.76
N VAL A 38 6.51 -4.42 9.49
CA VAL A 38 6.68 -3.25 10.35
C VAL A 38 5.33 -2.72 10.81
N GLU A 39 5.30 -2.23 12.05
CA GLU A 39 4.19 -1.45 12.56
C GLU A 39 4.20 -0.06 11.93
N LEU A 40 3.01 0.48 11.67
CA LEU A 40 2.85 1.82 11.11
C LEU A 40 2.60 2.81 12.24
N SER A 41 3.21 3.98 12.13
CA SER A 41 2.81 5.15 12.93
C SER A 41 1.42 5.65 12.51
N ASP A 42 0.78 6.42 13.39
CA ASP A 42 -0.48 7.12 13.12
C ASP A 42 -0.42 7.98 11.84
N ARG A 43 0.70 8.67 11.61
CA ARG A 43 0.94 9.49 10.41
C ARG A 43 1.00 8.64 9.13
N GLU A 44 1.64 7.48 9.17
CA GLU A 44 1.74 6.58 8.03
C GLU A 44 0.39 5.91 7.72
N VAL A 45 -0.41 5.60 8.75
CA VAL A 45 -1.79 5.14 8.60
C VAL A 45 -2.66 6.21 7.94
N ALA A 46 -2.51 7.48 8.31
CA ALA A 46 -3.24 8.58 7.67
C ALA A 46 -2.91 8.69 6.17
N ALA A 47 -1.62 8.60 5.80
CA ALA A 47 -1.18 8.63 4.41
C ALA A 47 -1.73 7.44 3.60
N LEU A 48 -1.80 6.24 4.21
CA LEU A 48 -2.44 5.07 3.60
C LEU A 48 -3.93 5.30 3.33
N ILE A 49 -4.67 5.86 4.31
CA ILE A 49 -6.10 6.14 4.16
C ILE A 49 -6.34 7.11 3.00
N ASP A 50 -5.53 8.16 2.90
CA ASP A 50 -5.66 9.15 1.82
C ASP A 50 -5.37 8.54 0.45
N PHE A 51 -4.34 7.70 0.36
CA PHE A 51 -4.05 6.93 -0.84
C PHE A 51 -5.23 6.04 -1.25
N LEU A 52 -5.76 5.23 -0.34
CA LEU A 52 -6.88 4.31 -0.63
C LEU A 52 -8.14 5.08 -1.08
N ARG A 53 -8.43 6.21 -0.45
CA ARG A 53 -9.54 7.10 -0.87
C ARG A 53 -9.33 7.69 -2.25
N ALA A 54 -8.10 8.07 -2.60
CA ALA A 54 -7.78 8.57 -3.94
C ALA A 54 -7.91 7.45 -4.99
N TYR A 55 -7.38 6.27 -4.69
CA TYR A 55 -7.43 5.10 -5.55
C TYR A 55 -8.87 4.67 -5.86
N LEU A 56 -9.72 4.51 -4.83
CA LEU A 56 -11.11 4.11 -5.00
C LEU A 56 -11.94 5.13 -5.79
N ARG A 57 -11.61 6.43 -5.69
CA ARG A 57 -12.25 7.48 -6.51
C ARG A 57 -11.84 7.45 -7.97
N ALA A 58 -10.63 7.00 -8.29
CA ALA A 58 -10.17 6.86 -9.67
C ALA A 58 -10.67 5.57 -10.35
N ALA A 59 -11.13 4.61 -9.56
CA ALA A 59 -11.64 3.32 -10.05
C ALA A 59 -13.15 3.31 -10.35
N GLY A 60 -13.90 4.33 -9.93
CA GLY A 60 -15.32 4.52 -10.21
C GLY A 60 -15.57 5.60 -11.25
#